data_AF-A0A7J8MZJ9-F1
#
_entry.id   AF-A0A7J8MZJ9-F1
#
_cell.length_a   1.000
_cell.length_b   1.000
_cell.length_c   1.000
_cell.angle_alpha   90.00
_cell.angle_beta   90.00
_cell.angle_gamma   90.00
#
_symmetry.space_group_name_H-M   'P 1'
#
loop_
_entity.id
_entity.type
_entity.pdbx_description
1 polymer ?
#
loop_
_entity_poly.entity_id
_entity_poly.type
_entity_poly.pdbx_seq_one_letter_code
_entity_poly.pdbx_strand_id
1 'polypeptide(L)'
;MALSRPFVDYCIWGWDNLPRKVLMYYTNFLSSPEGYFHTVICNAKAFSNTTVNNDLHFILWDNPPKQHPRRLTLSHMQWMLNSNAPFARKFHQNSRVLDKVDTDLLSRGKEMFTPGGWCVGSGENGTDPCSVVGTPTVLRPGPGAKSPASSVLPTQVGKKSELIKAAMIPSILPCSEVKELTTGTELLFKVFIVFLFVFTTKNPAE
;
A
#
# COMPACT_ATOMS: atom_id res chain seq x y z
N MET A 1 1.61 0.40 -1.66
CA MET A 1 0.89 1.07 -2.76
C MET A 1 0.41 0.03 -3.77
N ALA A 2 -0.80 0.21 -4.31
CA ALA A 2 -1.31 -0.53 -5.46
C ALA A 2 -1.64 0.46 -6.59
N LEU A 3 -1.25 0.14 -7.82
CA LEU A 3 -1.45 1.00 -8.99
C LEU A 3 -2.36 0.31 -9.99
N SER A 4 -3.31 1.06 -10.56
CA SER A 4 -4.18 0.54 -11.62
C SER A 4 -3.41 0.42 -12.94
N ARG A 5 -3.77 -0.57 -13.76
CA ARG A 5 -3.15 -0.77 -15.07
C ARG A 5 -3.21 0.48 -15.96
N PRO A 6 -4.34 1.21 -16.09
CA PRO A 6 -4.40 2.43 -16.90
C PRO A 6 -3.41 3.51 -16.42
N PHE A 7 -3.19 3.62 -15.11
CA PHE A 7 -2.23 4.59 -14.56
C PHE A 7 -0.78 4.16 -14.83
N VAL A 8 -0.47 2.87 -14.72
CA VAL A 8 0.85 2.34 -15.08
C VAL A 8 1.13 2.56 -16.56
N ASP A 9 0.16 2.27 -17.43
CA ASP A 9 0.26 2.53 -18.87
C ASP A 9 0.50 4.03 -19.13
N TYR A 10 -0.21 4.93 -18.45
CA TYR A 10 0.02 6.37 -18.56
C TYR A 10 1.47 6.76 -18.18
N CYS A 11 2.02 6.19 -17.10
CA CYS A 11 3.40 6.43 -16.69
C CYS A 11 4.43 5.90 -17.70
N ILE A 12 4.18 4.74 -18.31
CA ILE A 12 5.10 4.10 -19.27
C ILE A 12 5.06 4.78 -20.63
N TRP A 13 3.87 4.94 -21.22
CA TRP A 13 3.72 5.52 -22.55
C TRP A 13 4.03 7.02 -22.54
N GLY A 14 3.73 7.71 -21.44
CA GLY A 14 3.98 9.13 -21.29
C GLY A 14 3.30 9.92 -22.39
N TRP A 15 1.99 9.68 -22.59
CA TRP A 15 1.17 10.39 -23.58
C TRP A 15 1.25 11.93 -23.40
N ASP A 16 1.48 12.36 -22.16
CA ASP A 16 1.85 13.73 -21.81
C ASP A 16 3.29 13.78 -21.29
N ASN A 17 3.88 14.97 -21.26
CA ASN A 17 5.24 15.20 -20.78
C ASN A 17 5.39 15.05 -19.26
N LEU A 18 4.29 15.05 -18.50
CA LEU A 18 4.32 15.04 -17.03
C LEU A 18 5.08 13.82 -16.46
N PRO A 19 4.72 12.54 -16.76
CA PRO A 19 5.44 11.39 -16.21
C PRO A 19 6.94 11.39 -16.54
N ARG A 20 7.32 11.85 -17.74
CA ARG A 20 8.72 11.93 -18.19
C ARG A 20 9.50 13.02 -17.45
N LYS A 21 8.94 14.23 -17.33
CA LYS A 21 9.55 15.33 -16.58
C LYS A 21 9.73 14.99 -15.11
N VAL A 22 8.70 14.43 -14.49
CA VAL A 22 8.74 14.01 -13.09
C VAL A 22 9.74 12.87 -12.90
N LEU A 23 9.85 11.95 -13.87
CA LEU A 23 10.84 10.86 -13.81
C LEU A 23 12.27 11.41 -13.79
N MET A 24 12.62 12.30 -14.72
CA MET A 24 13.95 12.95 -14.77
C MET A 24 14.31 13.72 -13.50
N TYR A 25 13.31 14.28 -12.82
CA TYR A 25 13.51 14.89 -11.52
C TYR A 25 13.80 13.83 -10.44
N TYR A 26 12.93 12.81 -10.34
CA TYR A 26 13.01 11.80 -9.29
C TYR A 26 14.17 10.82 -9.47
N THR A 27 14.80 10.70 -10.64
CA THR A 27 16.03 9.90 -10.82
C THR A 27 17.20 10.42 -9.99
N ASN A 28 17.19 11.69 -9.58
CA ASN A 28 18.22 12.32 -8.75
C ASN A 28 17.76 12.59 -7.31
N PHE A 29 16.66 11.98 -6.89
CA PHE A 29 16.04 12.20 -5.59
C PHE A 29 16.24 11.00 -4.65
N LEU A 30 16.49 11.25 -3.36
CA LEU A 30 16.56 10.19 -2.36
C LEU A 30 15.17 9.60 -2.12
N SER A 31 15.05 8.26 -2.07
CA SER A 31 13.75 7.58 -1.94
C SER A 31 12.75 7.96 -3.04
N SER A 32 13.20 8.03 -4.30
CA SER A 32 12.37 8.37 -5.47
C SER A 32 10.97 7.74 -5.50
N PRO A 33 10.79 6.44 -5.18
CA PRO A 33 9.48 5.80 -5.23
C PRO A 33 8.47 6.34 -4.20
N GLU A 34 8.93 7.00 -3.12
CA GLU A 34 8.04 7.56 -2.09
C GLU A 34 7.29 8.80 -2.59
N GLY A 35 7.85 9.54 -3.56
CA GLY A 35 7.24 10.76 -4.10
C GLY A 35 6.70 10.63 -5.52
N TYR A 36 7.41 9.90 -6.40
CA TYR A 36 7.16 9.90 -7.84
C TYR A 36 5.69 9.64 -8.21
N PHE A 37 5.12 8.51 -7.75
CA PHE A 37 3.77 8.12 -8.13
C PHE A 37 2.70 9.05 -7.57
N HIS A 38 2.89 9.57 -6.35
CA HIS A 38 2.00 10.56 -5.74
C HIS A 38 1.98 11.86 -6.57
N THR A 39 3.15 12.36 -6.95
CA THR A 39 3.27 13.57 -7.78
C THR A 39 2.59 13.41 -9.13
N VAL A 40 2.84 12.29 -9.83
CA VAL A 40 2.26 12.04 -11.15
C VAL A 40 0.74 11.89 -11.05
N ILE A 41 0.22 11.09 -10.11
CA ILE A 41 -1.22 10.82 -10.04
C ILE A 41 -2.03 12.03 -9.60
N CYS A 42 -1.52 12.85 -8.68
CA CYS A 42 -2.23 14.05 -8.23
C CYS A 42 -2.25 15.17 -9.30
N ASN A 43 -1.30 15.18 -10.23
CA ASN A 43 -1.22 16.20 -11.28
C ASN A 43 -1.74 15.74 -12.65
N ALA A 44 -2.09 14.46 -12.78
CA ALA A 44 -2.70 13.94 -13.99
C ALA A 44 -4.22 14.08 -13.91
N LYS A 45 -4.78 15.03 -14.67
CA LYS A 45 -6.23 15.33 -14.68
C LYS A 45 -7.11 14.09 -14.94
N ALA A 46 -6.63 13.14 -15.74
CA ALA A 46 -7.34 11.89 -16.03
C ALA A 46 -7.52 10.97 -14.80
N PHE A 47 -6.74 11.17 -13.73
CA PHE A 47 -6.69 10.29 -12.56
C PHE A 47 -7.09 10.97 -11.23
N SER A 48 -7.45 12.25 -11.24
CA SER A 48 -7.72 13.04 -10.02
C SER A 48 -8.74 12.38 -9.08
N ASN A 49 -9.82 11.82 -9.64
CA ASN A 49 -10.91 11.18 -8.88
C ASN A 49 -10.71 9.68 -8.65
N THR A 50 -9.55 9.12 -9.02
CA THR A 50 -9.24 7.68 -8.89
C THR A 50 -8.33 7.35 -7.72
N THR A 51 -7.96 8.37 -6.94
CA THR A 51 -7.02 8.24 -5.83
C THR A 51 -7.73 7.83 -4.54
N VAL A 52 -7.11 6.91 -3.81
CA VAL A 52 -7.53 6.50 -2.46
C VAL A 52 -6.33 6.69 -1.53
N ASN A 53 -6.48 7.49 -0.48
CA ASN A 53 -5.42 7.74 0.49
C ASN A 53 -5.29 6.57 1.48
N ASN A 54 -4.85 5.42 0.98
CA ASN A 54 -4.59 4.22 1.78
C ASN A 54 -3.49 3.38 1.14
N ASP A 55 -2.45 3.05 1.90
CA ASP A 55 -1.32 2.26 1.41
C ASP A 55 -1.63 0.74 1.32
N LEU A 56 -2.79 0.31 1.83
CA LEU A 56 -3.25 -1.09 1.95
C LEU A 56 -2.36 -1.96 2.85
N HIS A 57 -1.37 -1.36 3.52
CA HIS A 57 -0.46 -2.03 4.43
C HIS A 57 -0.74 -1.64 5.87
N PHE A 58 -0.77 -2.62 6.75
CA PHE A 58 -0.53 -2.39 8.17
C PHE A 58 0.97 -2.21 8.40
N ILE A 59 1.35 -1.04 8.90
CA ILE A 59 2.72 -0.69 9.25
C ILE A 59 2.72 -0.12 10.66
N LEU A 60 3.52 -0.72 11.54
CA LEU A 60 3.69 -0.24 12.91
C LEU A 60 4.93 0.64 13.02
N TRP A 61 4.76 1.87 13.49
CA TRP A 61 5.85 2.83 13.71
C TRP A 61 6.11 3.05 15.20
N ASP A 62 7.34 3.46 15.52
CA ASP A 62 7.64 4.09 16.82
C ASP A 62 7.03 5.50 16.86
N ASN A 63 6.89 6.07 18.06
CA ASN A 63 6.55 7.48 18.24
C ASN A 63 7.67 8.15 19.07
N PRO A 64 8.48 9.07 18.51
CA PRO A 64 8.46 9.53 17.11
C PRO A 64 8.89 8.45 16.11
N PRO A 65 8.46 8.54 14.84
CA PRO A 65 8.79 7.54 13.83
C PRO A 65 10.30 7.51 13.53
N LYS A 66 10.86 6.30 13.48
CA LYS A 66 12.25 6.06 13.04
C LYS A 66 12.32 5.91 11.52
N GLN A 67 13.53 5.77 10.97
CA GLN A 67 13.74 5.53 9.53
C GLN A 67 13.10 4.23 9.02
N HIS A 68 12.99 3.22 9.89
CA HIS A 68 12.41 1.92 9.53
C HIS A 68 11.28 1.55 10.48
N PRO A 69 10.19 0.95 9.95
CA PRO A 69 9.07 0.54 10.77
C PRO A 69 9.47 -0.61 11.70
N ARG A 70 8.70 -0.77 12.77
CA ARG A 70 8.88 -1.88 13.71
C ARG A 70 8.69 -3.21 13.00
N ARG A 71 9.41 -4.22 13.51
CA ARG A 71 9.20 -5.60 13.08
C ARG A 71 8.03 -6.19 13.86
N LEU A 72 7.08 -6.74 13.12
CA LEU A 72 5.86 -7.35 13.62
C LEU A 72 6.17 -8.72 14.21
N THR A 73 5.43 -9.07 15.25
CA THR A 73 5.59 -10.26 16.09
C THR A 73 4.19 -10.75 16.48
N LEU A 74 4.11 -11.91 17.16
CA LEU A 74 2.83 -12.47 17.59
C LEU A 74 2.01 -11.53 18.49
N SER A 75 2.65 -10.69 19.30
CA SER A 75 1.97 -9.70 20.14
C SER A 75 1.16 -8.67 19.33
N HIS A 76 1.50 -8.48 18.05
CA HIS A 76 0.85 -7.52 17.17
C HIS A 76 -0.23 -8.17 16.27
N MET A 77 -0.48 -9.48 16.39
CA MET A 77 -1.41 -10.22 15.51
C MET A 77 -2.82 -9.64 15.54
N GLN A 78 -3.36 -9.35 16.72
CA GLN A 78 -4.69 -8.79 16.84
C GLN A 78 -4.81 -7.40 16.20
N TRP A 79 -3.75 -6.59 16.26
CA TRP A 79 -3.73 -5.27 15.64
C TRP A 79 -3.70 -5.36 14.12
N MET A 80 -2.94 -6.32 13.57
CA MET A 80 -2.97 -6.61 12.13
C MET A 80 -4.37 -6.99 11.67
N LEU A 81 -5.03 -7.91 12.38
CA LEU A 81 -6.39 -8.35 12.06
C LEU A 81 -7.41 -7.22 12.13
N ASN A 82 -7.37 -6.42 13.20
CA ASN A 82 -8.30 -5.31 13.40
C ASN A 82 -8.12 -4.16 12.39
N SER A 83 -6.96 -4.07 11.74
CA SER A 83 -6.68 -3.00 10.78
C SER A 83 -7.45 -3.15 9.46
N ASN A 84 -7.95 -4.36 9.15
CA ASN A 84 -8.54 -4.72 7.86
C ASN A 84 -7.63 -4.46 6.64
N ALA A 85 -6.33 -4.23 6.86
CA ALA A 85 -5.37 -4.06 5.78
C ALA A 85 -5.04 -5.43 5.15
N PRO A 86 -5.10 -5.57 3.81
CA PRO A 86 -4.80 -6.84 3.15
C PRO A 86 -3.31 -7.24 3.23
N PHE A 87 -2.42 -6.28 3.47
CA PHE A 87 -0.99 -6.52 3.58
C PHE A 87 -0.44 -5.99 4.90
N ALA A 88 0.70 -6.52 5.33
CA ALA A 88 1.42 -6.03 6.51
C ALA A 88 2.93 -6.09 6.28
N ARG A 89 3.66 -5.17 6.90
CA ARG A 89 5.14 -5.17 6.94
C ARG A 89 5.61 -4.48 8.21
N LYS A 90 6.79 -4.77 8.76
CA LYS A 90 7.89 -5.65 8.32
C LYS A 90 7.96 -6.87 9.23
N PHE A 91 8.35 -8.04 8.75
CA PHE A 91 8.51 -9.24 9.58
C PHE A 91 9.98 -9.60 9.79
N HIS A 92 10.27 -10.28 10.89
CA HIS A 92 11.53 -11.02 11.03
C HIS A 92 11.49 -12.25 10.12
N GLN A 93 12.63 -12.56 9.49
CA GLN A 93 12.78 -13.82 8.76
C GLN A 93 12.54 -15.00 9.72
N ASN A 94 11.83 -16.04 9.25
CA ASN A 94 11.51 -17.24 10.01
C ASN A 94 10.82 -16.96 11.36
N SER A 95 10.03 -15.88 11.44
CA SER A 95 9.32 -15.53 12.67
C SER A 95 8.02 -16.32 12.81
N ARG A 96 7.70 -16.74 14.05
CA ARG A 96 6.48 -17.51 14.37
C ARG A 96 5.17 -16.83 13.98
N VAL A 97 5.18 -15.52 13.80
CA VAL A 97 4.01 -14.77 13.32
C VAL A 97 3.69 -15.11 11.86
N LEU A 98 4.70 -15.43 11.04
CA LEU A 98 4.49 -15.87 9.66
C LEU A 98 3.82 -17.26 9.64
N ASP A 99 4.24 -18.18 10.51
CA ASP A 99 3.61 -19.49 10.65
C ASP A 99 2.12 -19.35 11.04
N LYS A 100 1.81 -18.35 11.88
CA LYS A 100 0.42 -18.04 12.25
C LYS A 100 -0.38 -17.38 11.16
N VAL A 101 0.20 -16.50 10.36
CA VAL A 101 -0.46 -15.95 9.18
C VAL A 101 -0.75 -17.08 8.17
N ASP A 102 0.21 -17.96 7.92
CA ASP A 102 0.05 -19.10 7.02
C ASP A 102 -1.08 -20.03 7.46
N THR A 103 -1.10 -20.41 8.74
CA THR A 103 -2.09 -21.35 9.27
C THR A 103 -3.48 -20.70 9.43
N ASP A 104 -3.54 -19.54 10.09
CA ASP A 104 -4.81 -18.99 10.58
C ASP A 104 -5.51 -18.12 9.52
N LEU A 105 -4.76 -17.48 8.60
CA LEU A 105 -5.32 -16.57 7.58
C LEU A 105 -5.30 -17.13 6.17
N LEU A 106 -4.20 -17.80 5.80
CA LEU A 106 -4.01 -18.35 4.46
C LEU A 106 -4.43 -19.81 4.34
N SER A 107 -4.79 -20.45 5.47
CA SER A 107 -5.19 -21.86 5.54
C SER A 107 -4.18 -22.78 4.84
N ARG A 108 -2.90 -22.54 5.07
CA ARG A 108 -1.78 -23.18 4.39
C ARG A 108 -0.87 -23.89 5.39
N GLY A 109 -0.54 -25.14 5.09
CA GLY A 109 0.44 -25.92 5.83
C GLY A 109 1.88 -25.52 5.50
N LYS A 110 2.83 -26.02 6.30
CA LYS A 110 4.26 -25.83 6.02
C LYS A 110 4.59 -26.38 4.62
N GLU A 111 5.35 -25.62 3.83
CA GLU A 111 5.80 -25.99 2.48
C GLU A 111 4.67 -26.19 1.44
N MET A 112 3.43 -25.81 1.77
CA MET A 112 2.33 -25.81 0.82
C MET A 112 2.17 -24.46 0.13
N PHE A 113 1.47 -24.41 -1.00
CA PHE A 113 1.03 -23.17 -1.63
C PHE A 113 -0.27 -22.65 -1.02
N THR A 114 -0.48 -21.33 -1.06
CA THR A 114 -1.74 -20.75 -0.56
C THR A 114 -2.88 -21.22 -1.47
N PRO A 115 -3.93 -21.85 -0.93
CA PRO A 115 -5.08 -22.23 -1.73
C PRO A 115 -5.80 -21.00 -2.29
N GLY A 116 -6.14 -21.06 -3.57
CA GLY A 116 -6.75 -19.95 -4.29
C GLY A 116 -7.62 -20.41 -5.45
N GLY A 117 -8.07 -19.47 -6.28
CA GLY A 117 -8.93 -19.76 -7.43
C GLY A 117 -8.24 -20.61 -8.53
N TRP A 118 -6.92 -20.78 -8.44
CA TRP A 118 -6.11 -21.63 -9.30
C TRP A 118 -6.01 -23.09 -8.82
N CYS A 119 -6.45 -23.43 -7.61
CA CYS A 119 -6.42 -24.80 -7.11
C CYS A 119 -7.69 -25.53 -7.58
N VAL A 120 -7.56 -26.44 -8.55
CA VAL A 120 -8.69 -27.16 -9.20
C VAL A 120 -8.70 -28.65 -8.90
N GLY A 121 -7.75 -29.15 -8.10
CA GLY A 121 -7.72 -30.54 -7.67
C GLY A 121 -8.90 -30.89 -6.76
N SER A 122 -9.27 -32.17 -6.73
CA SER A 122 -10.27 -32.65 -5.79
C SER A 122 -9.72 -32.59 -4.35
N GLY A 123 -10.52 -32.06 -3.43
CA GLY A 123 -10.26 -32.15 -1.99
C GLY A 123 -10.84 -33.42 -1.35
N GLU A 124 -11.41 -34.31 -2.14
CA GLU A 124 -11.98 -35.57 -1.67
C GLU A 124 -10.88 -36.46 -1.09
N ASN A 125 -11.13 -37.08 0.07
CA ASN A 125 -10.17 -37.91 0.80
C ASN A 125 -8.91 -37.17 1.33
N GLY A 126 -8.98 -35.84 1.47
CA GLY A 126 -7.89 -35.07 2.08
C GLY A 126 -6.68 -34.82 1.16
N THR A 127 -6.85 -35.03 -0.15
CA THR A 127 -5.84 -34.62 -1.14
C THR A 127 -5.74 -33.10 -1.24
N ASP A 128 -4.53 -32.58 -1.45
CA ASP A 128 -4.31 -31.14 -1.59
C ASP A 128 -4.96 -30.64 -2.89
N PRO A 129 -5.96 -29.74 -2.81
CA PRO A 129 -6.63 -29.19 -4.00
C PRO A 129 -5.68 -28.38 -4.90
N CYS A 130 -4.53 -27.95 -4.39
CA CYS A 130 -3.50 -27.24 -5.15
C CYS A 130 -2.51 -28.17 -5.87
N SER A 131 -2.66 -29.49 -5.76
CA SER A 131 -1.88 -30.46 -6.55
C SER A 131 -2.12 -30.33 -8.05
N VAL A 132 -3.31 -29.83 -8.45
CA VAL A 132 -3.64 -29.51 -9.84
C VAL A 132 -3.87 -28.01 -9.96
N VAL A 133 -3.02 -27.37 -10.76
CA VAL A 133 -3.05 -25.92 -10.98
C VAL A 133 -3.85 -25.64 -12.26
N GLY A 134 -4.96 -24.91 -12.11
CA GLY A 134 -5.77 -24.39 -13.20
C GLY A 134 -5.29 -23.00 -13.66
N THR A 135 -6.20 -22.23 -14.25
CA THR A 135 -5.89 -20.89 -14.74
C THR A 135 -5.59 -19.89 -13.60
N PRO A 136 -4.39 -19.26 -13.58
CA PRO A 136 -3.98 -18.36 -12.51
C PRO A 136 -4.75 -17.03 -12.48
N THR A 137 -5.48 -16.70 -13.55
CA THR A 137 -6.25 -15.47 -13.69
C THR A 137 -7.62 -15.52 -13.00
N VAL A 138 -8.05 -16.70 -12.53
CA VAL A 138 -9.33 -16.87 -11.82
C VAL A 138 -9.13 -16.50 -10.35
N LEU A 139 -9.68 -15.35 -9.96
CA LEU A 139 -9.69 -14.89 -8.58
C LEU A 139 -10.99 -15.32 -7.90
N ARG A 140 -10.89 -16.08 -6.80
CA ARG A 140 -12.02 -16.45 -5.95
C ARG A 140 -11.81 -15.87 -4.55
N PRO A 141 -12.74 -15.04 -4.03
CA PRO A 141 -12.63 -14.51 -2.68
C PRO A 141 -12.64 -15.64 -1.64
N GLY A 142 -11.54 -15.77 -0.89
CA GLY A 142 -11.46 -16.66 0.27
C GLY A 142 -12.23 -16.11 1.48
N PRO A 143 -12.32 -16.85 2.59
CA PRO A 143 -13.00 -16.40 3.82
C PRO A 143 -12.49 -15.04 4.32
N GLY A 144 -11.18 -14.80 4.26
CA GLY A 144 -10.58 -13.51 4.62
C GLY A 144 -11.01 -12.33 3.75
N ALA A 145 -11.47 -12.57 2.52
CA ALA A 145 -12.02 -11.55 1.64
C ALA A 145 -13.53 -11.28 1.85
N LYS A 146 -14.22 -12.16 2.59
CA LYS A 146 -15.66 -12.07 2.90
C LYS A 146 -15.96 -11.40 4.24
N SER A 147 -14.96 -11.24 5.11
CA SER A 147 -15.03 -10.28 6.23
C SER A 147 -15.33 -8.88 5.67
N PRO A 148 -16.02 -7.98 6.40
CA PRO A 148 -16.49 -6.69 5.86
C PRO A 148 -15.33 -5.73 5.57
N ALA A 149 -14.60 -6.03 4.48
CA ALA A 149 -13.54 -5.25 3.87
C ALA A 149 -13.91 -4.97 2.40
N SER A 150 -15.22 -4.90 2.11
CA SER A 150 -15.74 -4.37 0.84
C SER A 150 -15.49 -2.86 0.68
N SER A 151 -14.75 -2.22 1.59
CA SER A 151 -14.39 -0.80 1.54
C SER A 151 -13.22 -0.49 0.60
N VAL A 152 -12.63 -1.48 -0.09
CA VAL A 152 -11.59 -1.26 -1.11
C VAL A 152 -12.18 -0.86 -2.47
N LEU A 153 -13.51 -0.93 -2.64
CA LEU A 153 -14.24 -0.31 -3.76
C LEU A 153 -15.09 0.85 -3.25
N PRO A 154 -15.26 1.94 -4.02
CA PRO A 154 -15.79 3.20 -3.53
C PRO A 154 -17.29 3.04 -3.26
N THR A 155 -17.62 2.65 -2.04
CA THR A 155 -18.95 2.85 -1.48
C THR A 155 -18.77 3.28 -0.03
N GLN A 156 -19.41 4.42 0.27
CA GLN A 156 -19.42 5.13 1.55
C GLN A 156 -18.28 6.14 1.76
N VAL A 157 -18.43 7.25 1.03
CA VAL A 157 -18.23 8.60 1.57
C VAL A 157 -18.89 8.69 2.94
N GLY A 158 -18.12 9.00 3.98
CA GLY A 158 -18.63 9.59 5.22
C GLY A 158 -18.64 8.70 6.46
N LYS A 159 -17.84 9.14 7.44
CA LYS A 159 -17.99 8.92 8.89
C LYS A 159 -17.83 7.49 9.43
N LYS A 160 -16.59 7.16 9.82
CA LYS A 160 -16.20 6.80 11.21
C LYS A 160 -14.75 6.34 11.26
N SER A 161 -13.86 7.13 11.86
CA SER A 161 -12.75 6.65 12.70
C SER A 161 -11.91 7.84 13.17
N GLU A 162 -12.39 8.52 14.19
CA GLU A 162 -11.68 9.63 14.85
C GLU A 162 -10.60 9.15 15.84
N LEU A 163 -10.15 7.89 15.74
CA LEU A 163 -9.35 7.23 16.79
C LEU A 163 -8.08 6.52 16.29
N ILE A 164 -7.66 6.73 15.05
CA ILE A 164 -6.36 6.26 14.55
C ILE A 164 -5.54 7.47 14.07
N LYS A 165 -5.21 8.38 14.99
CA LYS A 165 -4.11 9.35 14.83
C LYS A 165 -2.78 8.75 15.29
N ALA A 166 -2.53 7.48 14.97
CA ALA A 166 -1.26 6.84 15.27
C ALA A 166 -0.28 7.16 14.13
N ALA A 167 0.52 8.21 14.33
CA ALA A 167 1.84 8.43 13.74
C ALA A 167 2.03 7.86 12.32
N MET A 168 1.16 8.27 11.40
CA MET A 168 1.53 8.30 9.99
C MET A 168 2.64 9.35 9.92
N ILE A 169 3.82 9.00 9.41
CA ILE A 169 4.76 10.03 8.94
C ILE A 169 3.90 11.01 8.11
N PRO A 170 4.03 12.34 8.25
CA PRO A 170 3.18 13.31 7.55
C PRO A 170 3.34 13.29 6.01
N SER A 171 3.76 12.17 5.43
CA SER A 171 4.19 11.99 4.03
C SER A 171 3.06 11.91 3.01
N ILE A 172 1.79 12.02 3.37
CA ILE A 172 0.72 11.99 2.37
C ILE A 172 -0.13 13.24 2.51
N LEU A 173 0.37 14.34 1.94
CA LEU A 173 -0.53 15.45 1.62
C LEU A 173 -1.62 14.91 0.68
N PRO A 174 -2.91 15.15 0.96
CA PRO A 174 -3.98 14.80 0.04
C PRO A 174 -3.76 15.53 -1.30
N CYS A 175 -4.15 14.92 -2.42
CA CYS A 175 -3.99 15.56 -3.75
C CYS A 175 -4.64 16.95 -3.83
N SER A 176 -5.62 17.26 -2.97
CA SER A 176 -6.22 18.59 -2.83
C SER A 176 -5.23 19.69 -2.42
N GLU A 177 -4.13 19.34 -1.74
CA GLU A 177 -3.08 20.27 -1.34
C GLU A 177 -1.93 20.34 -2.36
N VAL A 178 -1.87 19.40 -3.31
CA VAL A 178 -0.92 19.40 -4.42
C VAL A 178 -1.49 20.24 -5.57
N LYS A 179 -1.32 21.57 -5.50
CA LYS A 179 -1.77 22.48 -6.58
C LYS A 179 -1.07 22.17 -7.92
N GLU A 180 -1.80 22.39 -9.01
CA GLU A 180 -1.43 22.16 -10.41
C GLU A 180 0.01 22.64 -10.76
N LEU A 181 0.81 21.76 -11.37
CA LEU A 181 2.19 22.03 -11.80
C LEU A 181 2.20 22.66 -13.20
N THR A 182 2.10 23.98 -13.29
CA THR A 182 2.07 24.70 -14.59
C THR A 182 3.45 25.12 -15.10
N THR A 183 4.50 25.12 -14.27
CA THR A 183 5.87 25.52 -14.67
C THR A 183 6.97 24.72 -13.98
N GLY A 184 8.18 24.64 -14.57
CA GLY A 184 9.30 23.86 -14.04
C GLY A 184 9.84 24.35 -12.68
N THR A 185 9.64 25.64 -12.35
CA THR A 185 10.00 26.25 -11.07
C THR A 185 9.00 25.92 -9.95
N GLU A 186 7.72 25.75 -10.28
CA GLU A 186 6.67 25.30 -9.34
C GLU A 186 6.91 23.86 -8.85
N LEU A 187 7.52 23.01 -9.68
CA LEU A 187 7.92 21.65 -9.29
C LEU A 187 8.97 21.68 -8.19
N LEU A 188 9.98 22.54 -8.34
CA LEU A 188 11.01 22.73 -7.31
C LEU A 188 10.37 23.21 -6.01
N PHE A 189 9.52 24.23 -6.05
CA PHE A 189 8.90 24.82 -4.85
C PHE A 189 7.95 23.85 -4.12
N LYS A 190 7.10 23.12 -4.84
CA LYS A 190 6.14 22.18 -4.23
C LYS A 190 6.82 20.94 -3.67
N VAL A 191 7.82 20.39 -4.37
CA VAL A 191 8.62 19.30 -3.82
C VAL A 191 9.43 19.78 -2.61
N PHE A 192 9.98 21.00 -2.64
CA PHE A 192 10.65 21.58 -1.48
C PHE A 192 9.72 21.73 -0.29
N ILE A 193 8.46 22.14 -0.48
CA ILE A 193 7.46 22.25 0.61
C ILE A 193 7.12 20.88 1.19
N VAL A 194 6.91 19.85 0.35
CA VAL A 194 6.71 18.46 0.81
C VAL A 194 7.90 18.00 1.65
N PHE A 195 9.12 18.31 1.21
CA PHE A 195 10.35 17.96 1.94
C PHE A 195 10.56 18.78 3.21
N LEU A 196 10.25 20.09 3.19
CA LEU A 196 10.35 20.97 4.35
C LEU A 196 9.40 20.48 5.44
N PHE A 197 8.17 20.05 5.11
CA PHE A 197 7.23 19.47 6.08
C PHE A 197 7.73 18.13 6.67
N VAL A 198 8.37 17.30 5.83
CA VAL A 198 9.00 16.05 6.29
C VAL A 198 10.21 16.32 7.20
N PHE A 199 10.95 17.43 6.99
CA PHE A 199 12.09 17.81 7.84
C PHE A 199 11.71 18.63 9.07
N THR A 200 10.69 19.51 9.01
CA THR A 200 10.27 20.35 10.14
C THR A 200 9.47 19.60 11.19
N THR A 201 8.95 18.41 10.87
CA THR A 201 8.41 17.49 11.88
C THR A 201 9.50 16.69 12.61
N LYS A 202 10.77 16.93 12.30
CA LYS A 202 11.94 16.40 13.00
C LYS A 202 12.56 17.50 13.90
N ASN A 203 11.87 17.77 15.02
CA ASN A 203 12.31 18.55 16.21
C ASN A 203 12.66 20.04 16.03
N PRO A 204 12.14 20.88 16.96
CA PRO A 204 12.97 21.60 17.92
C PRO A 204 12.85 20.86 19.27
N ALA A 205 13.90 20.17 19.72
CA ALA A 205 14.93 20.67 20.64
C ALA A 205 14.40 20.76 22.09
N GLU A 206 15.03 19.94 22.95
CA GLU A 206 14.96 19.86 24.43
C GLU A 206 13.60 19.68 25.13
#